data_AF-A0ABD0VK58-F1
#
_entry.id   AF-A0ABD0VK58-F1
#
_cell.length_a   1.000
_cell.length_b   1.000
_cell.length_c   1.000
_cell.angle_alpha   90.00
_cell.angle_beta   90.00
_cell.angle_gamma   90.00
#
_symmetry.space_group_name_H-M   'P 1'
#
loop_
_entity.id
_entity.type
_entity.pdbx_description
1 polymer ?
#
loop_
_entity_poly.entity_id
_entity_poly.type
_entity_poly.pdbx_seq_one_letter_code
_entity_poly.pdbx_strand_id
1 'polypeptide(L)'
;MAHYCRDNGILLHIHRIMLAVIDRQKNHGMHFRVLAKALRMSSGDHIHAGTLVGKLEGECDMTLVFVDLLRDDFIEKDRIRGIFFTQDWVSMPGVLPVASGGNEIIREAAKWSPELAAACEVWKEIKFEFEAVDKLDIN
;
A
#
# COMPACT_ATOMS: atom_id res chain seq x y z
N MET A 1 10.68 -7.57 18.21
CA MET A 1 11.49 -7.10 17.06
C MET A 1 11.53 -5.59 16.99
N ALA A 2 10.40 -4.87 16.87
CA ALA A 2 10.39 -3.41 16.76
C ALA A 2 11.14 -2.68 17.90
N HIS A 3 10.98 -3.11 19.16
CA HIS A 3 11.76 -2.57 20.28
C HIS A 3 13.27 -2.75 20.09
N TYR A 4 13.72 -3.94 19.68
CA TYR A 4 15.12 -4.20 19.39
C TYR A 4 15.64 -3.31 18.25
N CYS A 5 14.88 -3.18 17.17
CA CYS A 5 15.21 -2.31 16.05
C CYS A 5 15.36 -0.84 16.51
N ARG A 6 14.45 -0.37 17.36
CA ARG A 6 14.52 0.97 17.97
C ARG A 6 15.78 1.16 18.81
N ASP A 7 16.08 0.20 19.68
CA ASP A 7 17.22 0.27 20.60
C ASP A 7 18.58 0.16 19.88
N ASN A 8 18.60 -0.38 18.66
CA ASN A 8 19.82 -0.60 17.87
C ASN A 8 19.91 0.30 16.62
N GLY A 9 18.96 1.23 16.42
CA GLY A 9 18.97 2.13 15.26
C GLY A 9 18.79 1.42 13.91
N ILE A 10 18.07 0.30 13.88
CA ILE A 10 17.85 -0.52 12.68
C ILE A 10 16.45 -0.24 12.12
N LEU A 11 16.35 -0.03 10.81
CA LEU A 11 15.06 0.07 10.13
C LEU A 11 14.38 -1.30 10.03
N LEU A 12 13.08 -1.37 10.34
CA LEU A 12 12.26 -2.57 10.30
C LEU A 12 11.32 -2.56 9.09
N HIS A 13 11.70 -3.33 8.06
CA HIS A 13 10.82 -3.62 6.92
C HIS A 13 9.88 -4.78 7.22
N ILE A 14 8.57 -4.57 7.08
CA ILE A 14 7.54 -5.59 7.28
C ILE A 14 7.03 -6.11 5.94
N HIS A 15 7.21 -7.43 5.74
CA HIS A 15 6.57 -8.13 4.64
C HIS A 15 5.19 -8.67 5.05
N ARG A 16 4.17 -8.42 4.23
CA ARG A 16 2.78 -8.81 4.49
C ARG A 16 2.43 -10.26 4.08
N ILE A 17 3.30 -11.22 4.40
CA ILE A 17 3.07 -12.63 4.06
C ILE A 17 1.75 -13.10 4.72
N MET A 18 0.95 -13.88 4.00
CA MET A 18 -0.33 -14.47 4.45
C MET A 18 -1.53 -13.50 4.56
N LEU A 19 -1.35 -12.17 4.44
CA LEU A 19 -2.49 -11.25 4.62
C LEU A 19 -3.62 -11.46 3.59
N ALA A 20 -3.29 -11.84 2.35
CA ALA A 20 -4.25 -12.18 1.30
C ALA A 20 -5.20 -13.35 1.65
N VAL A 21 -4.89 -14.14 2.68
CA VAL A 21 -5.77 -15.21 3.17
C VAL A 21 -6.95 -14.62 3.96
N ILE A 22 -6.76 -13.45 4.57
CA ILE A 22 -7.73 -12.84 5.49
C ILE A 22 -8.32 -11.53 4.99
N ASP A 23 -7.68 -10.83 4.05
CA ASP A 23 -8.12 -9.50 3.60
C ASP A 23 -8.71 -9.46 2.18
N ARG A 24 -8.72 -10.59 1.46
CA ARG A 24 -9.11 -10.62 0.04
C ARG A 24 -10.62 -10.70 -0.20
N GLN A 25 -11.34 -11.45 0.62
CA GLN A 25 -12.76 -11.72 0.36
C GLN A 25 -13.63 -10.70 1.09
N LYS A 26 -14.42 -9.94 0.34
CA LYS A 26 -15.31 -8.90 0.89
C LYS A 26 -16.33 -9.45 1.89
N ASN A 27 -16.81 -10.68 1.68
CA ASN A 27 -17.86 -11.29 2.49
C ASN A 27 -17.35 -11.94 3.79
N HIS A 28 -16.05 -12.17 3.94
CA HIS A 28 -15.49 -12.82 5.12
C HIS A 28 -14.01 -12.50 5.30
N GLY A 29 -13.64 -12.09 6.50
CA GLY A 29 -12.26 -11.81 6.87
C GLY A 29 -12.12 -10.46 7.57
N MET A 30 -10.98 -9.82 7.35
CA MET A 30 -10.64 -8.53 7.93
C MET A 30 -9.92 -7.68 6.88
N HIS A 31 -10.55 -6.57 6.48
CA HIS A 31 -9.97 -5.68 5.49
C HIS A 31 -8.59 -5.17 5.94
N PHE A 32 -7.66 -5.08 4.98
CA PHE A 32 -6.29 -4.63 5.17
C PHE A 32 -6.13 -3.31 5.94
N ARG A 33 -7.09 -2.38 5.92
CA ARG A 33 -7.06 -1.13 6.71
C ARG A 33 -6.93 -1.39 8.22
N VAL A 34 -7.53 -2.46 8.72
CA VAL A 34 -7.43 -2.84 10.14
C VAL A 34 -6.02 -3.39 10.43
N LEU A 35 -5.50 -4.21 9.53
CA LEU A 35 -4.14 -4.76 9.61
C LEU A 35 -3.08 -3.67 9.50
N ALA A 36 -3.28 -2.67 8.62
CA ALA A 36 -2.41 -1.51 8.47
C ALA A 36 -2.32 -0.71 9.79
N LYS A 37 -3.44 -0.50 10.47
CA LYS A 37 -3.45 0.12 11.82
C LYS A 37 -2.69 -0.73 12.83
N ALA A 38 -2.96 -2.04 12.87
CA ALA A 38 -2.26 -2.96 13.78
C ALA A 38 -0.74 -2.97 13.55
N LEU A 39 -0.30 -2.85 12.30
CA LEU A 39 1.10 -2.83 11.91
C LEU A 39 1.78 -1.49 12.20
N ARG A 40 1.06 -0.36 12.05
CA ARG A 40 1.55 0.94 12.53
C ARG A 40 1.76 0.94 14.03
N MET A 41 0.79 0.40 14.79
CA MET A 41 0.92 0.24 16.25
C MET A 41 2.05 -0.72 16.63
N SER A 42 2.32 -1.76 15.84
CA SER A 42 3.45 -2.67 16.07
C SER A 42 4.81 -2.09 15.71
N SER A 43 4.87 -0.83 15.24
CA SER A 43 6.07 -0.04 14.99
C SER A 43 6.97 -0.59 13.87
N GLY A 44 6.38 -0.98 12.74
CA GLY A 44 7.12 -1.18 11.49
C GLY A 44 7.47 0.15 10.82
N ASP A 45 8.66 0.27 10.23
CA ASP A 45 9.04 1.48 9.49
C ASP A 45 8.50 1.45 8.07
N HIS A 46 8.55 0.28 7.40
CA HIS A 46 8.04 0.07 6.05
C HIS A 46 7.03 -1.07 5.98
N ILE A 47 6.01 -0.93 5.14
CA ILE A 47 5.06 -2.01 4.82
C ILE A 47 4.69 -1.99 3.34
N HIS A 48 4.54 -3.18 2.74
CA HIS A 48 3.96 -3.29 1.40
C HIS A 48 2.48 -2.90 1.43
N ALA A 49 2.13 -1.87 0.66
CA ALA A 49 0.78 -1.32 0.58
C ALA A 49 0.09 -1.66 -0.77
N GLY A 50 0.68 -2.53 -1.59
CA GLY A 50 0.15 -2.82 -2.92
C GLY A 50 0.61 -1.80 -3.96
N THR A 51 0.29 -2.09 -5.22
CA THR A 51 0.93 -1.45 -6.38
C THR A 51 -0.06 -0.87 -7.38
N LEU A 52 -1.37 -1.07 -7.18
CA LEU A 52 -2.48 -0.74 -8.09
C LEU A 52 -2.41 -1.42 -9.46
N VAL A 53 -1.35 -1.16 -10.21
CA VAL A 53 -1.13 -1.60 -11.60
C VAL A 53 -0.28 -2.87 -11.71
N GLY A 54 0.11 -3.45 -10.57
CA GLY A 54 0.96 -4.64 -10.50
C GLY A 54 0.17 -5.95 -10.45
N LYS A 55 0.90 -7.07 -10.37
CA LYS A 55 0.33 -8.43 -10.39
C LYS A 55 -0.61 -8.79 -9.22
N LEU A 56 -0.54 -8.04 -8.13
CA LEU A 56 -1.31 -8.31 -6.92
C LEU A 56 -2.48 -7.32 -6.84
N GLU A 57 -3.61 -7.82 -6.38
CA GLU A 57 -4.86 -7.07 -6.24
C GLU A 57 -4.68 -5.77 -5.43
N GLY A 58 -5.33 -4.70 -5.90
CA GLY A 58 -5.37 -3.40 -5.24
C GLY A 58 -6.28 -2.44 -6.02
N GLU A 59 -7.41 -2.08 -5.42
CA GLU A 59 -8.29 -1.03 -5.92
C GLU A 59 -7.72 0.35 -5.53
N CYS A 60 -7.90 1.36 -6.39
CA CYS A 60 -7.26 2.67 -6.25
C CYS A 60 -7.70 3.40 -4.98
N ASP A 61 -9.00 3.56 -4.80
CA ASP A 61 -9.57 4.34 -3.70
C ASP A 61 -9.26 3.69 -2.35
N MET A 62 -9.37 2.37 -2.26
CA MET A 62 -9.01 1.60 -1.08
C MET A 62 -7.51 1.66 -0.76
N THR A 63 -6.66 1.71 -1.79
CA THR A 63 -5.21 1.79 -1.57
C THR A 63 -4.79 3.13 -1.01
N LEU A 64 -5.35 4.21 -1.53
CA LEU A 64 -5.10 5.54 -1.00
C LEU A 64 -5.52 5.64 0.47
N VAL A 65 -6.59 4.94 0.87
CA VAL A 65 -7.08 4.97 2.27
C VAL A 65 -6.10 4.39 3.26
N PHE A 66 -5.55 3.20 2.99
CA PHE A 66 -4.59 2.66 3.95
C PHE A 66 -3.23 3.33 3.83
N VAL A 67 -2.90 4.00 2.71
CA VAL A 67 -1.76 4.91 2.63
C VAL A 67 -1.94 6.08 3.59
N ASP A 68 -3.11 6.73 3.59
CA ASP A 68 -3.43 7.83 4.52
C ASP A 68 -3.37 7.33 5.98
N LEU A 69 -3.95 6.16 6.27
CA LEU A 69 -3.90 5.55 7.60
C LEU A 69 -2.49 5.20 8.08
N LEU A 70 -1.56 4.91 7.16
CA LEU A 70 -0.17 4.61 7.49
C LEU A 70 0.66 5.87 7.67
N ARG A 71 0.36 6.96 6.96
CA ARG A 71 1.22 8.17 6.90
C ARG A 71 0.74 9.31 7.79
N ASP A 72 -0.56 9.59 7.80
CA ASP A 72 -1.09 10.84 8.35
C ASP A 72 -1.31 10.73 9.86
N ASP A 73 -1.22 11.84 10.57
CA ASP A 73 -1.46 11.89 12.02
C ASP A 73 -2.96 11.93 12.33
N PHE A 74 -3.77 12.52 11.45
CA PHE A 74 -5.20 12.64 11.62
C PHE A 74 -5.94 12.34 10.31
N ILE A 75 -6.93 11.45 10.39
CA ILE A 75 -7.74 11.01 9.25
C ILE A 75 -9.21 11.13 9.63
N GLU A 76 -9.95 11.97 8.91
CA GLU A 76 -11.40 12.15 9.12
C GLU A 76 -12.22 10.95 8.63
N LYS A 77 -13.40 10.77 9.24
CA LYS A 77 -14.38 9.79 8.80
C LYS A 77 -14.85 10.11 7.37
N ASP A 78 -14.62 9.18 6.46
CA ASP A 78 -15.09 9.22 5.08
C ASP A 78 -15.59 7.84 4.65
N ARG A 79 -16.91 7.66 4.61
CA ARG A 79 -17.53 6.36 4.28
C ARG A 79 -17.39 5.99 2.81
N ILE A 80 -17.24 6.98 1.91
CA ILE A 80 -17.07 6.74 0.48
C ILE A 80 -15.73 6.04 0.27
N ARG A 81 -14.69 6.51 0.95
CA ARG A 81 -13.36 5.89 0.95
C ARG A 81 -13.24 4.71 1.94
N GLY A 82 -14.31 4.35 2.66
CA GLY A 82 -14.29 3.26 3.63
C GLY A 82 -13.68 3.60 5.01
N ILE A 83 -13.40 4.85 5.31
CA ILE A 83 -12.99 5.27 6.65
C ILE A 83 -14.24 5.40 7.52
N PHE A 84 -14.52 4.36 8.33
CA PHE A 84 -15.73 4.31 9.16
C PHE A 84 -15.67 5.20 10.40
N PHE A 85 -14.47 5.50 10.89
CA PHE A 85 -14.20 6.25 12.12
C PHE A 85 -13.04 7.21 11.89
N THR A 86 -13.16 8.42 12.44
CA THR A 86 -12.03 9.35 12.55
C THR A 86 -10.90 8.70 13.35
N GLN A 87 -9.67 8.85 12.87
CA GLN A 87 -8.48 8.29 13.50
C GLN A 87 -7.50 9.42 13.80
N ASP A 88 -7.22 9.62 15.08
CA ASP A 88 -6.10 10.44 15.57
C ASP A 88 -4.98 9.49 16.04
N TRP A 89 -3.76 9.70 15.57
CA TRP A 89 -2.58 8.92 15.89
C TRP A 89 -1.71 9.54 16.98
N VAL A 90 -2.05 10.75 17.43
CA VAL A 90 -1.46 11.41 18.60
C VAL A 90 0.07 11.44 18.49
N SER A 91 0.58 11.88 17.33
CA SER A 91 2.01 11.97 16.99
C SER A 91 2.74 10.63 16.86
N MET A 92 2.02 9.50 16.73
CA MET A 92 2.65 8.22 16.39
C MET A 92 3.33 8.34 15.01
N PRO A 93 4.62 7.97 14.88
CA PRO A 93 5.30 8.01 13.60
C PRO A 93 4.53 7.31 12.48
N GLY A 94 4.57 7.89 11.29
CA GLY A 94 4.02 7.26 10.09
C GLY A 94 4.88 6.08 9.63
N VAL A 95 4.25 5.17 8.88
CA VAL A 95 4.89 4.05 8.20
C VAL A 95 5.02 4.40 6.73
N LEU A 96 6.18 4.14 6.11
CA LEU A 96 6.37 4.38 4.68
C LEU A 96 5.70 3.26 3.87
N PRO A 97 4.64 3.55 3.09
CA PRO A 97 4.02 2.57 2.22
C PRO A 97 4.89 2.35 0.99
N VAL A 98 5.17 1.09 0.68
CA VAL A 98 5.97 0.72 -0.49
C VAL A 98 5.05 0.35 -1.65
N ALA A 99 5.01 1.24 -2.66
CA ALA A 99 4.41 0.99 -3.97
C ALA A 99 5.52 0.73 -5.02
N SER A 100 5.17 0.04 -6.10
CA SER A 100 6.11 -0.31 -7.18
C SER A 100 5.42 -0.13 -8.53
N GLY A 101 5.88 0.85 -9.33
CA GLY A 101 5.45 1.13 -10.70
C GLY A 101 5.25 2.62 -10.98
N GLY A 102 5.82 3.13 -12.09
CA GLY A 102 5.62 4.52 -12.55
C GLY A 102 5.95 4.64 -14.04
N ASN A 103 5.00 5.05 -14.89
CA ASN A 103 5.12 4.81 -16.33
C ASN A 103 5.51 6.04 -17.17
N GLU A 104 5.23 7.26 -16.73
CA GLU A 104 5.22 8.42 -17.63
C GLU A 104 6.58 9.14 -17.68
N ILE A 105 7.15 9.45 -16.52
CA ILE A 105 8.51 10.00 -16.38
C ILE A 105 9.56 9.03 -16.97
N ILE A 106 9.29 7.73 -16.90
CA ILE A 106 10.16 6.67 -17.43
C ILE A 106 10.36 6.79 -18.94
N ARG A 107 9.34 7.21 -19.70
CA ARG A 107 9.45 7.32 -21.17
C ARG A 107 10.34 8.48 -21.61
N GLU A 108 10.27 9.61 -20.91
CA GLU A 108 11.18 10.74 -21.17
C GLU A 108 12.61 10.41 -20.76
N ALA A 109 12.77 9.69 -19.64
CA ALA A 109 14.08 9.23 -19.18
C ALA A 109 14.73 8.21 -20.13
N ALA A 110 13.92 7.35 -20.75
CA ALA A 110 14.39 6.33 -21.68
C ALA A 110 15.07 6.90 -22.94
N LYS A 111 14.83 8.18 -23.28
CA LYS A 111 15.49 8.85 -24.41
C LYS A 111 16.99 8.99 -24.22
N TRP A 112 17.46 9.03 -22.99
CA TRP A 112 18.87 9.24 -22.64
C TRP A 112 19.49 8.10 -21.79
N SER A 113 18.74 7.02 -21.51
CA SER A 113 19.27 5.79 -20.91
C SER A 113 18.95 4.57 -21.79
N PRO A 114 19.97 3.93 -22.41
CA PRO A 114 19.77 2.73 -23.22
C PRO A 114 19.28 1.53 -22.38
N GLU A 115 19.68 1.43 -21.11
CA GLU A 115 19.20 0.40 -20.19
C GLU A 115 17.70 0.54 -19.93
N LEU A 116 17.24 1.79 -19.69
CA LEU A 116 15.83 2.07 -19.46
C LEU A 116 15.01 1.87 -20.74
N ALA A 117 15.54 2.24 -21.91
CA ALA A 117 14.90 1.99 -23.18
C ALA A 117 14.70 0.49 -23.44
N ALA A 118 15.72 -0.34 -23.16
CA ALA A 118 15.61 -1.78 -23.27
C ALA A 118 14.54 -2.35 -22.32
N ALA A 119 14.52 -1.90 -21.06
CA ALA A 119 13.50 -2.30 -20.09
C ALA A 119 12.07 -1.93 -20.54
N CYS A 120 11.88 -0.70 -21.03
CA CYS A 120 10.61 -0.24 -21.58
C CYS A 120 10.14 -1.10 -22.74
N GLU A 121 11.04 -1.45 -23.67
CA GLU A 121 10.69 -2.26 -24.83
C GLU A 121 10.29 -3.69 -24.45
N VAL A 122 10.99 -4.29 -23.48
CA VAL A 122 10.71 -5.65 -23.00
C VAL A 122 9.37 -5.74 -22.27
N TRP A 123 8.98 -4.72 -21.50
CA TRP A 123 7.81 -4.78 -20.61
C TRP A 123 6.60 -3.95 -21.06
N LYS A 124 6.66 -3.26 -22.21
CA LYS A 124 5.59 -2.34 -22.67
C LYS A 124 4.19 -2.95 -22.77
N GLU A 125 4.09 -4.23 -23.11
CA GLU A 125 2.79 -4.93 -23.27
C GLU A 125 2.34 -5.64 -21.99
N ILE A 126 3.17 -5.66 -20.92
CA ILE A 126 2.81 -6.35 -19.69
C ILE A 126 1.84 -5.47 -18.89
N LYS A 127 0.59 -5.92 -18.82
CA LYS A 127 -0.46 -5.29 -18.04
C LYS A 127 -1.21 -6.33 -17.22
N PHE A 128 -1.68 -5.91 -16.04
CA PHE A 128 -2.51 -6.72 -15.15
C PHE A 128 -3.86 -6.02 -14.99
N GLU A 129 -4.76 -6.27 -15.93
CA GLU A 129 -6.10 -5.68 -15.96
C GLU A 129 -7.11 -6.76 -15.57
N PHE A 130 -7.39 -6.86 -14.27
CA PHE A 130 -8.34 -7.81 -13.70
C PHE A 130 -9.33 -7.06 -12.81
N GLU A 131 -10.55 -7.57 -12.73
CA GLU A 131 -11.54 -7.03 -11.80
C GLU A 131 -11.12 -7.30 -10.35
N ALA A 132 -11.10 -6.24 -9.52
CA ALA A 132 -10.84 -6.37 -8.09
C ALA A 132 -11.99 -7.12 -7.38
N VAL A 133 -11.66 -8.00 -6.44
CA VAL A 133 -12.62 -8.76 -5.63
C VAL A 133 -13.10 -7.91 -4.46
N ASP A 134 -12.17 -7.25 -3.78
CA ASP A 134 -12.51 -6.27 -2.75
C ASP A 134 -12.85 -4.94 -3.44
N LYS A 135 -14.09 -4.47 -3.23
CA LYS A 135 -14.63 -3.22 -3.79
C LYS A 135 -15.43 -2.52 -2.71
N LEU A 136 -15.35 -1.19 -2.67
CA LEU A 136 -16.17 -0.38 -1.78
C LEU A 136 -17.67 -0.63 -2.06
N ASP A 137 -18.48 -0.56 -1.01
CA ASP A 137 -19.94 -0.55 -1.17
C ASP A 137 -20.36 0.79 -1.78
N ILE A 138 -20.87 0.74 -3.00
CA ILE A 138 -21.47 1.89 -3.65
C ILE A 138 -22.91 1.96 -3.12
N ASN A 139 -23.18 2.95 -2.25
CA ASN A 139 -24.55 3.28 -1.83
C ASN A 139 -25.26 4.09 -2.92
#